data_AF-A0A2N1S3E0-F1
#
_entry.id   AF-A0A2N1S3E0-F1
#
_cell.length_a   1.000
_cell.length_b   1.000
_cell.length_c   1.000
_cell.angle_alpha   90.00
_cell.angle_beta   90.00
_cell.angle_gamma   90.00
#
_symmetry.space_group_name_H-M   'P 1'
#
loop_
_entity.id
_entity.type
_entity.pdbx_description
1 polymer ?
#
loop_
_entity_poly.entity_id
_entity_poly.type
_entity_poly.pdbx_seq_one_letter_code
_entity_poly.pdbx_strand_id
1 'polypeptide(L)'
;VAPYFGTEKAPECHLLYNVTFMVDLWNSLATRDTRMLAALIQGIPDNIPSGACWVNYARCHDDIGWGFNEEVARSLGFDPFLHKRFLISFYLGAFPGSFSRGELYESDPKTMDARNCGTCASLCGLEKGLHERDEYQQELAVKRIVLLHGFCMAANGIPVIYSGDEIGQLNDYSYIYDMHKARDSRFLHRQSFDWAAASKRSDLSLPGSQVFRKLHRFIMIRKGQDMMGSANKLNIAGTDDAGTICMLVEPRDVYGQDMMMVVLANFTEFQKNVMVETTSSPLLREDDWTDLAQGKTVRLAGDPVVLGPYEILLLTRNSRNG
;
A
#
# COMPACT_ATOMS: atom_id res chain seq x y z
N VAL A 1 -1.84 -1.96 -18.63
CA VAL A 1 -0.39 -2.11 -18.38
C VAL A 1 0.09 -3.54 -18.61
N ALA A 2 -0.61 -4.58 -18.10
CA ALA A 2 -0.21 -5.97 -18.30
C ALA A 2 0.10 -6.43 -19.75
N PRO A 3 -0.52 -5.89 -20.82
CA PRO A 3 -0.16 -6.25 -22.20
C PRO A 3 1.32 -6.04 -22.55
N TYR A 4 2.00 -5.09 -21.91
CA TYR A 4 3.44 -4.83 -22.16
C TYR A 4 4.38 -5.94 -21.67
N PHE A 5 3.88 -6.94 -20.93
CA PHE A 5 4.67 -8.13 -20.64
C PHE A 5 4.83 -9.02 -21.88
N GLY A 6 3.96 -8.89 -22.89
CA GLY A 6 3.89 -9.81 -24.01
C GLY A 6 3.32 -11.18 -23.58
N THR A 7 3.82 -12.25 -24.20
CA THR A 7 3.43 -13.63 -23.88
C THR A 7 4.67 -14.48 -23.67
N GLU A 8 4.53 -15.70 -23.12
CA GLU A 8 5.66 -16.64 -23.01
C GLU A 8 6.37 -16.90 -24.34
N LYS A 9 5.64 -16.89 -25.46
CA LYS A 9 6.20 -17.14 -26.80
C LYS A 9 6.80 -15.89 -27.45
N ALA A 10 6.43 -14.72 -26.95
CA ALA A 10 6.87 -13.41 -27.45
C ALA A 10 6.99 -12.45 -26.26
N PRO A 11 8.00 -12.62 -25.40
CA PRO A 11 8.17 -11.77 -24.22
C PRO A 11 8.58 -10.36 -24.65
N GLU A 12 8.03 -9.35 -23.98
CA GLU A 12 8.35 -7.94 -24.23
C GLU A 12 9.11 -7.33 -23.05
N CYS A 13 8.41 -6.78 -22.07
CA CYS A 13 9.03 -6.21 -20.87
C CYS A 13 9.10 -7.24 -19.74
N HIS A 14 10.23 -7.31 -19.04
CA HIS A 14 10.35 -8.16 -17.83
C HIS A 14 9.79 -7.47 -16.58
N LEU A 15 9.79 -6.13 -16.55
CA LEU A 15 9.39 -5.34 -15.39
C LEU A 15 8.40 -4.28 -15.80
N LEU A 16 7.29 -4.17 -15.08
CA LEU A 16 6.31 -3.11 -15.24
C LEU A 16 5.92 -2.52 -13.89
N TYR A 17 5.88 -1.19 -13.81
CA TYR A 17 5.36 -0.50 -12.64
C TYR A 17 3.88 -0.80 -12.46
N ASN A 18 3.52 -1.19 -11.24
CA ASN A 18 2.14 -1.47 -10.86
C ASN A 18 1.42 -0.18 -10.45
N VAL A 19 1.27 0.73 -11.41
CA VAL A 19 0.77 2.10 -11.17
C VAL A 19 -0.63 2.09 -10.56
N THR A 20 -1.54 1.26 -11.08
CA THR A 20 -2.90 1.19 -10.57
C THR A 20 -2.96 0.63 -9.14
N PHE A 21 -2.07 -0.29 -8.77
CA PHE A 21 -1.96 -0.78 -7.39
C PHE A 21 -1.49 0.32 -6.44
N MET A 22 -0.50 1.11 -6.84
CA MET A 22 -0.09 2.29 -6.09
C MET A 22 -1.26 3.28 -5.90
N VAL A 23 -2.01 3.56 -6.96
CA VAL A 23 -3.19 4.44 -6.91
C VAL A 23 -4.26 3.90 -5.97
N ASP A 24 -4.59 2.62 -6.06
CA ASP A 24 -5.67 2.03 -5.26
C ASP A 24 -5.30 1.88 -3.77
N LEU A 25 -4.02 1.76 -3.43
CA LEU A 25 -3.55 1.84 -2.05
C LEU A 25 -3.80 3.23 -1.44
N TRP A 26 -3.42 4.29 -2.15
CA TRP A 26 -3.71 5.67 -1.70
C TRP A 26 -5.22 5.97 -1.73
N ASN A 27 -5.94 5.49 -2.73
CA ASN A 27 -7.40 5.59 -2.76
C ASN A 27 -8.01 5.00 -1.48
N SER A 28 -7.64 3.76 -1.14
CA SER A 28 -8.18 3.03 0.01
C SER A 28 -7.89 3.75 1.34
N LEU A 29 -6.71 4.38 1.48
CA LEU A 29 -6.40 5.21 2.64
C LEU A 29 -7.27 6.46 2.74
N ALA A 30 -7.56 7.13 1.62
CA ALA A 30 -8.37 8.34 1.62
C ALA A 30 -9.84 8.01 1.92
N THR A 31 -10.37 6.99 1.25
CA THR A 31 -11.80 6.61 1.31
C THR A 31 -12.16 5.76 2.52
N ARG A 32 -11.19 5.07 3.14
CA ARG A 32 -11.42 3.98 4.09
C ARG A 32 -12.23 2.85 3.44
N ASP A 33 -12.04 2.64 2.14
CA ASP A 33 -12.77 1.67 1.33
C ASP A 33 -11.80 0.92 0.40
N THR A 34 -11.66 -0.38 0.60
CA THR A 34 -10.71 -1.25 -0.09
C THR A 34 -11.30 -1.94 -1.31
N ARG A 35 -12.58 -1.74 -1.64
CA ARG A 35 -13.28 -2.53 -2.66
C ARG A 35 -12.68 -2.34 -4.06
N MET A 36 -12.18 -1.14 -4.38
CA MET A 36 -11.46 -0.90 -5.64
C MET A 36 -10.12 -1.63 -5.67
N LEU A 37 -9.36 -1.61 -4.57
CA LEU A 37 -8.10 -2.36 -4.45
C LEU A 37 -8.33 -3.88 -4.55
N ALA A 38 -9.39 -4.39 -3.92
CA ALA A 38 -9.79 -5.80 -4.02
C ALA A 38 -10.14 -6.18 -5.47
N ALA A 39 -10.95 -5.37 -6.16
CA ALA A 39 -11.29 -5.59 -7.56
C ALA A 39 -10.06 -5.54 -8.48
N LEU A 40 -9.12 -4.62 -8.22
CA LEU A 40 -7.85 -4.58 -8.94
C LEU A 40 -7.06 -5.88 -8.76
N ILE A 41 -6.87 -6.33 -7.51
CA ILE A 41 -6.11 -7.55 -7.21
C ILE A 41 -6.73 -8.76 -7.89
N GLN A 42 -8.06 -8.90 -7.81
CA GLN A 42 -8.80 -9.98 -8.46
C GLN A 42 -8.70 -9.93 -9.99
N GLY A 43 -8.50 -8.75 -10.57
CA GLY A 43 -8.32 -8.53 -12.00
C GLY A 43 -6.86 -8.67 -12.49
N ILE A 44 -5.89 -8.92 -11.62
CA ILE A 44 -4.49 -9.12 -12.03
C ILE A 44 -4.42 -10.41 -12.87
N PRO A 45 -3.85 -10.38 -14.09
CA PRO A 45 -3.78 -11.58 -14.92
C PRO A 45 -2.91 -12.69 -14.30
N ASP A 46 -3.44 -13.91 -14.30
CA ASP A 46 -2.72 -15.10 -13.84
C ASP A 46 -1.69 -15.62 -14.86
N ASN A 47 -1.74 -15.12 -16.09
CA ASN A 47 -0.93 -15.58 -17.22
C ASN A 47 0.22 -14.62 -17.60
N ILE A 48 0.76 -13.85 -16.64
CA ILE A 48 1.99 -13.09 -16.89
C ILE A 48 3.15 -14.06 -17.20
N PRO A 49 4.05 -13.73 -18.15
CA PRO A 49 5.20 -14.57 -18.45
C PRO A 49 6.05 -14.86 -17.20
N SER A 50 6.59 -16.06 -17.09
CA SER A 50 7.40 -16.55 -15.98
C SER A 50 8.66 -15.72 -15.71
N GLY A 51 9.22 -15.09 -16.76
CA GLY A 51 10.34 -14.16 -16.67
C GLY A 51 9.95 -12.72 -16.31
N ALA A 52 8.66 -12.43 -16.14
CA ALA A 52 8.15 -11.08 -15.91
C ALA A 52 7.59 -10.90 -14.50
N CYS A 53 7.68 -9.69 -13.96
CA CYS A 53 7.08 -9.36 -12.68
C CYS A 53 6.74 -7.87 -12.53
N TRP A 54 5.85 -7.60 -11.57
CA TRP A 54 5.45 -6.25 -11.20
C TRP A 54 6.52 -5.54 -10.39
N VAL A 55 6.59 -4.21 -10.52
CA VAL A 55 7.34 -3.31 -9.64
C VAL A 55 6.33 -2.56 -8.77
N ASN A 56 6.29 -2.90 -7.49
CA ASN A 56 5.33 -2.37 -6.52
C ASN A 56 5.97 -1.24 -5.72
N TYR A 57 5.30 -0.10 -5.59
CA TYR A 57 5.85 1.10 -4.95
C TYR A 57 4.74 1.94 -4.34
N ALA A 58 5.06 2.68 -3.27
CA ALA A 58 4.13 3.63 -2.66
C ALA A 58 4.30 5.04 -3.23
N ARG A 59 5.55 5.44 -3.49
CA ARG A 59 5.92 6.73 -4.10
C ARG A 59 7.08 6.55 -5.06
N CYS A 60 7.28 7.54 -5.91
CA CYS A 60 8.44 7.64 -6.78
C CYS A 60 8.81 9.12 -6.96
N HIS A 61 9.76 9.38 -7.84
CA HIS A 61 10.20 10.72 -8.18
C HIS A 61 9.12 11.58 -8.87
N ASP A 62 8.10 10.97 -9.46
CA ASP A 62 6.97 11.70 -10.04
C ASP A 62 5.82 11.82 -9.04
N ASP A 63 4.92 12.74 -9.33
CA ASP A 63 3.63 12.91 -8.67
C ASP A 63 2.71 11.68 -8.80
N ILE A 64 1.58 11.73 -8.10
CA ILE A 64 0.51 10.72 -8.17
C ILE A 64 -0.56 11.20 -9.15
N GLY A 65 -0.67 10.48 -10.27
CA GLY A 65 -1.81 10.59 -11.18
C GLY A 65 -2.92 9.61 -10.79
N TRP A 66 -4.15 10.11 -10.62
CA TRP A 66 -5.30 9.33 -10.15
C TRP A 66 -5.96 8.51 -11.27
N GLY A 67 -5.22 7.55 -11.82
CA GLY A 67 -5.66 6.64 -12.87
C GLY A 67 -6.20 5.31 -12.31
N PHE A 68 -7.38 5.35 -11.68
CA PHE A 68 -8.09 4.15 -11.21
C PHE A 68 -9.05 3.60 -12.28
N ASN A 69 -9.55 2.38 -12.09
CA ASN A 69 -10.53 1.78 -13.00
C ASN A 69 -11.92 2.44 -12.81
N GLU A 70 -12.31 3.27 -13.76
CA GLU A 70 -13.59 4.00 -13.70
C GLU A 70 -14.83 3.09 -13.80
N GLU A 71 -14.76 1.95 -14.49
CA GLU A 71 -15.88 1.01 -14.58
C GLU A 71 -16.14 0.34 -13.23
N VAL A 72 -15.08 -0.05 -12.53
CA VAL A 72 -15.15 -0.55 -11.15
C VAL A 72 -15.66 0.54 -10.21
N ALA A 73 -15.18 1.77 -10.35
CA ALA A 73 -15.69 2.88 -9.54
C ALA A 73 -17.20 3.06 -9.72
N ARG A 74 -17.70 3.05 -10.98
CA ARG A 74 -19.13 3.14 -11.29
C ARG A 74 -19.93 1.97 -10.73
N SER A 75 -19.43 0.74 -10.83
CA SER A 75 -20.14 -0.46 -10.32
C SER A 75 -20.26 -0.44 -8.79
N LEU A 76 -19.35 0.23 -8.10
CA LEU A 76 -19.39 0.46 -6.65
C LEU A 76 -20.21 1.70 -6.24
N GLY A 77 -20.76 2.43 -7.21
CA GLY A 77 -21.61 3.60 -6.99
C GLY A 77 -20.86 4.94 -6.92
N PHE A 78 -19.57 4.97 -7.24
CA PHE A 78 -18.80 6.21 -7.32
C PHE A 78 -18.97 6.86 -8.70
N ASP A 79 -19.13 8.18 -8.72
CA ASP A 79 -18.92 8.98 -9.93
C ASP A 79 -17.40 9.18 -10.13
N PRO A 80 -16.78 8.69 -11.22
CA PRO A 80 -15.33 8.75 -11.39
C PRO A 80 -14.77 10.17 -11.38
N PHE A 81 -15.50 11.13 -11.94
CA PHE A 81 -15.06 12.52 -11.99
C PHE A 81 -15.04 13.14 -10.59
N LEU A 82 -16.12 12.99 -9.82
CA LEU A 82 -16.19 13.48 -8.43
C LEU A 82 -15.21 12.75 -7.52
N HIS A 83 -15.03 11.44 -7.73
CA HIS A 83 -14.09 10.62 -6.97
C HIS A 83 -12.64 11.07 -7.18
N LYS A 84 -12.24 11.32 -8.43
CA LYS A 84 -10.93 11.87 -8.75
C LYS A 84 -10.70 13.23 -8.09
N ARG A 85 -11.71 14.12 -8.12
CA ARG A 85 -11.64 15.42 -7.45
C ARG A 85 -11.55 15.30 -5.93
N PHE A 86 -12.23 14.32 -5.34
CA PHE A 86 -12.07 14.00 -3.92
C PHE A 86 -10.62 13.63 -3.61
N LEU A 87 -10.00 12.70 -4.36
CA LEU A 87 -8.61 12.29 -4.14
C LEU A 87 -7.64 13.46 -4.30
N ILE A 88 -7.82 14.29 -5.33
CA ILE A 88 -7.02 15.50 -5.55
C ILE A 88 -7.10 16.44 -4.34
N SER A 89 -8.31 16.75 -3.88
CA SER A 89 -8.55 17.64 -2.75
C SER A 89 -8.08 17.05 -1.42
N PHE A 90 -8.26 15.74 -1.24
CA PHE A 90 -7.83 15.02 -0.05
C PHE A 90 -6.30 15.07 0.07
N TYR A 91 -5.57 14.71 -0.99
CA TYR A 91 -4.11 14.68 -0.92
C TYR A 91 -3.44 16.05 -1.01
N LEU A 92 -4.14 17.07 -1.52
CA LEU A 92 -3.78 18.48 -1.33
C LEU A 92 -3.88 18.92 0.14
N GLY A 93 -4.70 18.22 0.95
CA GLY A 93 -5.01 18.61 2.33
C GLY A 93 -6.18 19.61 2.43
N ALA A 94 -6.88 19.88 1.33
CA ALA A 94 -8.00 20.83 1.26
C ALA A 94 -9.34 20.20 1.65
N PHE A 95 -9.46 18.87 1.58
CA PHE A 95 -10.68 18.18 1.99
C PHE A 95 -10.78 18.14 3.54
N PRO A 96 -11.95 18.50 4.14
CA PRO A 96 -12.14 18.44 5.59
C PRO A 96 -11.84 17.06 6.16
N GLY A 97 -11.03 17.00 7.23
CA GLY A 97 -10.59 15.74 7.84
C GLY A 97 -9.45 15.03 7.10
N SER A 98 -8.91 15.61 6.03
CA SER A 98 -7.68 15.08 5.42
C SER A 98 -6.51 15.13 6.40
N PHE A 99 -5.71 14.07 6.40
CA PHE A 99 -4.44 14.01 7.10
C PHE A 99 -3.26 14.50 6.24
N SER A 100 -3.44 14.58 4.92
CA SER A 100 -2.36 14.78 3.96
C SER A 100 -1.82 16.22 3.94
N ARG A 101 -0.51 16.34 3.64
CA ARG A 101 0.11 17.57 3.17
C ARG A 101 0.82 17.32 1.84
N GLY A 102 0.22 17.82 0.77
CA GLY A 102 0.77 17.73 -0.59
C GLY A 102 0.51 19.01 -1.37
N GLU A 103 0.95 19.02 -2.63
CA GLU A 103 0.73 20.12 -3.56
C GLU A 103 0.20 19.60 -4.90
N LEU A 104 -0.36 20.50 -5.71
CA LEU A 104 -0.83 20.14 -7.05
C LEU A 104 0.31 20.16 -8.06
N TYR A 105 0.21 19.29 -9.06
CA TYR A 105 1.04 19.27 -10.26
C TYR A 105 0.14 19.25 -11.49
N GLU A 106 0.52 20.02 -12.52
CA GLU A 106 -0.23 20.16 -13.79
C GLU A 106 -1.73 20.37 -13.60
N SER A 107 -2.12 21.25 -12.66
CA SER A 107 -3.54 21.55 -12.43
C SER A 107 -4.12 22.35 -13.59
N ASP A 108 -5.20 21.84 -14.17
CA ASP A 108 -5.96 22.50 -15.23
C ASP A 108 -7.33 22.95 -14.72
N PRO A 109 -7.57 24.27 -14.58
CA PRO A 109 -8.84 24.81 -14.11
C PRO A 109 -10.05 24.46 -15.00
N LYS A 110 -9.85 24.13 -16.28
CA LYS A 110 -10.94 23.83 -17.22
C LYS A 110 -11.45 22.40 -17.04
N THR A 111 -10.52 21.45 -17.00
CA THR A 111 -10.85 20.03 -16.78
C THR A 111 -11.05 19.71 -15.30
N MET A 112 -10.61 20.60 -14.41
CA MET A 112 -10.49 20.38 -12.96
C MET A 112 -9.63 19.17 -12.61
N ASP A 113 -8.77 18.75 -13.54
CA ASP A 113 -7.83 17.67 -13.32
C ASP A 113 -6.53 18.20 -12.70
N ALA A 114 -5.91 17.37 -11.88
CA ALA A 114 -4.62 17.64 -11.27
C ALA A 114 -4.01 16.34 -10.77
N ARG A 115 -2.71 16.41 -10.52
CA ARG A 115 -1.91 15.33 -9.91
C ARG A 115 -1.39 15.83 -8.57
N ASN A 116 -1.00 14.94 -7.67
CA ASN A 116 -0.52 15.33 -6.34
C ASN A 116 0.97 15.04 -6.13
N CYS A 117 1.70 16.04 -5.68
CA CYS A 117 3.08 15.95 -5.21
C CYS A 117 3.11 15.81 -3.68
N GLY A 118 4.07 15.03 -3.19
CA GLY A 118 4.38 14.90 -1.78
C GLY A 118 5.21 13.65 -1.48
N THR A 119 5.95 13.67 -0.37
CA THR A 119 6.63 12.50 0.18
C THR A 119 5.60 11.52 0.75
N CYS A 120 5.96 10.24 0.89
CA CYS A 120 5.03 9.25 1.47
C CYS A 120 4.63 9.67 2.90
N ALA A 121 5.58 10.19 3.68
CA ALA A 121 5.34 10.61 5.05
C ALA A 121 4.38 11.80 5.16
N SER A 122 4.56 12.85 4.36
CA SER A 122 3.68 14.01 4.36
C SER A 122 2.27 13.66 3.85
N LEU A 123 2.16 12.82 2.82
CA LEU A 123 0.87 12.37 2.32
C LEU A 123 0.14 11.43 3.29
N CYS A 124 0.86 10.63 4.09
CA CYS A 124 0.30 9.82 5.19
C CYS A 124 -0.08 10.64 6.44
N GLY A 125 0.28 11.93 6.47
CA GLY A 125 -0.05 12.88 7.52
C GLY A 125 0.96 13.02 8.65
N LEU A 126 2.17 12.47 8.50
CA LEU A 126 3.22 12.60 9.51
C LEU A 126 3.62 14.06 9.69
N GLU A 127 3.78 14.80 8.59
CA GLU A 127 4.09 16.23 8.61
C GLU A 127 3.04 17.04 9.37
N LYS A 128 1.75 16.76 9.11
CA LYS A 128 0.64 17.42 9.80
C LYS A 128 0.66 17.12 11.30
N GLY A 129 0.77 15.85 11.68
CA GLY A 129 0.81 15.43 13.09
C GLY A 129 2.00 16.02 13.86
N LEU A 130 3.16 16.13 13.22
CA LEU A 130 4.34 16.80 13.81
C LEU A 130 4.11 18.31 13.99
N HIS A 131 3.59 18.98 12.97
CA HIS A 131 3.31 20.41 13.01
C HIS A 131 2.26 20.76 14.09
N GLU A 132 1.22 19.95 14.20
CA GLU A 132 0.12 20.12 15.17
C GLU A 132 0.46 19.58 16.57
N ARG A 133 1.61 18.90 16.72
CA ARG A 133 2.03 18.23 17.96
C ARG A 133 1.01 17.20 18.46
N ASP A 134 0.33 16.53 17.54
CA ASP A 134 -0.64 15.49 17.83
C ASP A 134 0.05 14.12 17.72
N GLU A 135 0.38 13.55 18.88
CA GLU A 135 1.08 12.26 18.98
C GLU A 135 0.24 11.11 18.40
N TYR A 136 -1.09 11.16 18.53
CA TYR A 136 -1.97 10.13 18.00
C TYR A 136 -1.99 10.17 16.47
N GLN A 137 -2.05 11.36 15.87
CA GLN A 137 -1.95 11.50 14.40
C GLN A 137 -0.57 11.09 13.87
N GLN A 138 0.50 11.35 14.62
CA GLN A 138 1.84 10.85 14.29
C GLN A 138 1.87 9.31 14.29
N GLU A 139 1.29 8.67 15.30
CA GLU A 139 1.19 7.20 15.37
C GLU A 139 0.40 6.64 14.19
N LEU A 140 -0.77 7.21 13.88
CA LEU A 140 -1.58 6.80 12.73
C LEU A 140 -0.82 6.98 11.41
N ALA A 141 -0.07 8.08 11.24
CA ALA A 141 0.74 8.30 10.06
C ALA A 141 1.83 7.24 9.88
N VAL A 142 2.55 6.88 10.96
CA VAL A 142 3.52 5.77 10.94
C VAL A 142 2.86 4.47 10.51
N LYS A 143 1.66 4.16 11.02
CA LYS A 143 0.92 2.95 10.66
C LYS A 143 0.48 2.96 9.19
N ARG A 144 0.01 4.09 8.64
CA ARG A 144 -0.31 4.24 7.21
C ARG A 144 0.91 4.00 6.32
N ILE A 145 2.07 4.58 6.65
CA ILE A 145 3.32 4.39 5.90
C ILE A 145 3.69 2.90 5.87
N VAL A 146 3.61 2.23 7.02
CA VAL A 146 3.93 0.80 7.15
C VAL A 146 2.91 -0.08 6.42
N LEU A 147 1.63 0.28 6.46
CA LEU A 147 0.57 -0.41 5.72
C LEU A 147 0.83 -0.37 4.20
N LEU A 148 1.11 0.81 3.64
CA LEU A 148 1.40 0.96 2.20
C LEU A 148 2.59 0.11 1.77
N HIS A 149 3.71 0.23 2.47
CA HIS A 149 4.91 -0.55 2.17
C HIS A 149 4.72 -2.04 2.44
N GLY A 150 3.93 -2.39 3.45
CA GLY A 150 3.55 -3.77 3.75
C GLY A 150 2.84 -4.42 2.57
N PHE A 151 1.89 -3.72 1.93
CA PHE A 151 1.27 -4.19 0.69
C PHE A 151 2.25 -4.28 -0.47
N CYS A 152 3.13 -3.29 -0.67
CA CYS A 152 4.15 -3.37 -1.71
C CYS A 152 5.06 -4.61 -1.53
N MET A 153 5.37 -4.96 -0.27
CA MET A 153 6.21 -6.11 0.08
C MET A 153 5.45 -7.44 0.12
N ALA A 154 4.13 -7.45 0.31
CA ALA A 154 3.36 -8.68 0.35
C ALA A 154 2.80 -9.07 -1.03
N ALA A 155 2.60 -8.09 -1.91
CA ALA A 155 2.21 -8.33 -3.30
C ALA A 155 3.34 -9.05 -4.08
N ASN A 156 2.94 -9.80 -5.12
CA ASN A 156 3.89 -10.45 -6.01
C ASN A 156 4.66 -9.42 -6.85
N GLY A 157 5.94 -9.69 -7.13
CA GLY A 157 6.83 -8.75 -7.82
C GLY A 157 7.92 -8.17 -6.93
N ILE A 158 8.49 -7.04 -7.32
CA ILE A 158 9.63 -6.38 -6.66
C ILE A 158 9.13 -5.11 -5.95
N PRO A 159 9.21 -5.03 -4.61
CA PRO A 159 8.97 -3.78 -3.90
C PRO A 159 10.13 -2.80 -4.13
N VAL A 160 9.81 -1.57 -4.48
CA VAL A 160 10.75 -0.45 -4.57
C VAL A 160 10.39 0.58 -3.51
N ILE A 161 11.34 0.84 -2.61
CA ILE A 161 11.24 1.90 -1.61
C ILE A 161 11.84 3.16 -2.21
N TYR A 162 11.11 4.27 -2.16
CA TYR A 162 11.63 5.56 -2.61
C TYR A 162 12.50 6.17 -1.51
N SER A 163 13.70 6.64 -1.88
CA SER A 163 14.72 7.14 -0.94
C SER A 163 14.15 8.22 -0.01
N GLY A 164 14.20 7.97 1.30
CA GLY A 164 13.66 8.87 2.33
C GLY A 164 12.37 8.34 2.98
N ASP A 165 11.60 7.50 2.29
CA ASP A 165 10.38 6.90 2.85
C ASP A 165 10.71 6.03 4.08
N GLU A 166 11.87 5.37 4.09
CA GLU A 166 12.29 4.48 5.18
C GLU A 166 12.66 5.21 6.47
N ILE A 167 12.87 6.53 6.42
CA ILE A 167 13.11 7.37 7.59
C ILE A 167 11.95 8.34 7.85
N GLY A 168 10.82 8.19 7.13
CA GLY A 168 9.68 9.10 7.24
C GLY A 168 10.02 10.53 6.82
N GLN A 169 10.86 10.70 5.80
CA GLN A 169 11.31 12.02 5.34
C GLN A 169 10.12 12.86 4.83
N LEU A 170 10.02 14.09 5.31
CA LEU A 170 8.92 15.01 4.99
C LEU A 170 9.20 15.81 3.71
N ASN A 171 8.18 16.51 3.21
CA ASN A 171 8.30 17.44 2.09
C ASN A 171 9.42 18.46 2.27
N ASP A 172 10.08 18.81 1.16
CA ASP A 172 11.04 19.92 1.10
C ASP A 172 10.43 21.10 0.37
N TYR A 173 10.00 22.11 1.13
CA TYR A 173 9.44 23.33 0.59
C TYR A 173 10.49 24.30 0.06
N SER A 174 11.79 24.05 0.27
CA SER A 174 12.85 24.97 -0.15
C SER A 174 13.00 25.06 -1.68
N TYR A 175 12.44 24.10 -2.43
CA TYR A 175 12.47 24.08 -3.89
C TYR A 175 11.86 25.34 -4.53
N ILE A 176 10.95 26.04 -3.85
CA ILE A 176 10.34 27.30 -4.33
C ILE A 176 11.35 28.45 -4.42
N TYR A 177 12.46 28.37 -3.69
CA TYR A 177 13.51 29.38 -3.68
C TYR A 177 14.59 29.12 -4.74
N ASP A 178 14.59 27.96 -5.38
CA ASP A 178 15.49 27.63 -6.49
C ASP A 178 14.79 27.95 -7.82
N MET A 179 15.31 28.95 -8.53
CA MET A 179 14.69 29.44 -9.77
C MET A 179 14.57 28.38 -10.88
N HIS A 180 15.37 27.30 -10.81
CA HIS A 180 15.32 26.20 -11.76
C HIS A 180 14.33 25.09 -11.35
N LYS A 181 13.87 25.08 -10.09
CA LYS A 181 12.96 24.06 -9.54
C LYS A 181 11.58 24.60 -9.23
N ALA A 182 11.44 25.88 -8.89
CA ALA A 182 10.23 26.49 -8.35
C ALA A 182 8.96 26.32 -9.20
N ARG A 183 9.12 26.04 -10.51
CA ARG A 183 8.00 25.81 -11.44
C ARG A 183 7.52 24.35 -11.50
N ASP A 184 8.21 23.43 -10.83
CA ASP A 184 7.91 21.99 -10.84
C ASP A 184 7.74 21.50 -9.40
N SER A 185 6.48 21.36 -8.96
CA SER A 185 6.15 20.91 -7.60
C SER A 185 6.60 19.47 -7.32
N ARG A 186 7.06 18.69 -8.31
CA ARG A 186 7.64 17.38 -8.03
C ARG A 186 8.93 17.49 -7.21
N PHE A 187 9.61 18.64 -7.22
CA PHE A 187 10.76 18.87 -6.34
C PHE A 187 10.41 18.91 -4.86
N LEU A 188 9.13 19.05 -4.49
CA LEU A 188 8.63 18.90 -3.12
C LEU A 188 9.05 17.56 -2.48
N HIS A 189 9.23 16.52 -3.29
CA HIS A 189 9.57 15.17 -2.87
C HIS A 189 10.78 14.60 -3.62
N ARG A 190 11.76 15.45 -4.00
CA ARG A 190 13.03 15.04 -4.65
C ARG A 190 14.27 15.58 -3.92
N GLN A 191 14.10 15.91 -2.66
CA GLN A 191 15.15 16.47 -1.82
C GLN A 191 16.25 15.46 -1.54
N SER A 192 17.41 15.98 -1.13
CA SER A 192 18.53 15.13 -0.72
C SER A 192 18.15 14.28 0.50
N PHE A 193 18.72 13.08 0.57
CA PHE A 193 18.48 12.18 1.70
C PHE A 193 18.99 12.77 3.01
N ASP A 194 18.16 12.74 4.06
CA ASP A 194 18.50 13.27 5.38
C ASP A 194 19.34 12.26 6.19
N TRP A 195 20.66 12.32 6.01
CA TRP A 195 21.61 11.51 6.75
C TRP A 195 21.60 11.78 8.26
N ALA A 196 21.22 12.98 8.69
CA ALA A 196 21.15 13.31 10.11
C ALA A 196 19.97 12.59 10.76
N ALA A 197 18.80 12.56 10.12
CA ALA A 197 17.66 11.75 10.55
C ALA A 197 17.98 10.25 10.52
N ALA A 198 18.60 9.75 9.44
CA ALA A 198 18.99 8.34 9.32
C ALA A 198 19.98 7.87 10.40
N SER A 199 20.86 8.77 10.86
CA SER A 199 21.79 8.48 11.96
C SER A 199 21.08 8.17 13.27
N LYS A 200 19.85 8.68 13.46
CA LYS A 200 19.04 8.52 14.67
C LYS A 200 18.08 7.32 14.63
N ARG A 201 18.16 6.45 13.61
CA ARG A 201 17.25 5.31 13.39
C ARG A 201 17.07 4.33 14.56
N SER A 202 17.96 4.37 15.56
CA SER A 202 17.84 3.57 16.80
C SER A 202 16.97 4.23 17.88
N ASP A 203 16.69 5.52 17.77
CA ASP A 203 15.88 6.27 18.71
C ASP A 203 14.39 6.14 18.37
N LEU A 204 13.70 5.21 19.04
CA LEU A 204 12.30 4.89 18.79
C LEU A 204 11.31 5.95 19.29
N SER A 205 11.75 7.01 19.99
CA SER A 205 10.86 8.14 20.26
C SER A 205 10.58 8.97 19.00
N LEU A 206 11.38 8.80 17.94
CA LEU A 206 11.19 9.50 16.66
C LEU A 206 10.32 8.67 15.71
N PRO A 207 9.25 9.25 15.12
CA PRO A 207 8.40 8.55 14.16
C PRO A 207 9.17 7.94 12.98
N GLY A 208 10.16 8.66 12.44
CA GLY A 208 11.01 8.17 11.34
C GLY A 208 11.79 6.90 11.69
N SER A 209 12.31 6.80 12.92
CA SER A 209 12.97 5.59 13.41
C SER A 209 12.00 4.42 13.59
N GLN A 210 10.76 4.70 14.01
CA GLN A 210 9.71 3.68 14.10
C GLN A 210 9.36 3.13 12.71
N VAL A 211 9.24 4.01 11.71
CA VAL A 211 9.07 3.61 10.30
C VAL A 211 10.23 2.71 9.87
N PHE A 212 11.48 3.17 10.05
CA PHE A 212 12.67 2.40 9.67
C PHE A 212 12.66 1.00 10.28
N ARG A 213 12.40 0.89 11.60
CA ARG A 213 12.41 -0.38 12.30
C ARG A 213 11.32 -1.33 11.80
N LYS A 214 10.11 -0.79 11.53
CA LYS A 214 8.98 -1.58 11.03
C LYS A 214 9.21 -2.02 9.59
N LEU A 215 9.65 -1.14 8.69
CA LEU A 215 9.97 -1.52 7.31
C LEU A 215 11.11 -2.53 7.24
N HIS A 216 12.18 -2.34 8.03
CA HIS A 216 13.26 -3.31 8.13
C HIS A 216 12.75 -4.70 8.56
N ARG A 217 11.81 -4.76 9.50
CA ARG A 217 11.17 -6.04 9.89
C ARG A 217 10.44 -6.69 8.72
N PHE A 218 9.64 -5.93 7.98
CA PHE A 218 8.91 -6.45 6.81
C PHE A 218 9.85 -6.90 5.69
N ILE A 219 10.98 -6.21 5.47
CA ILE A 219 12.02 -6.64 4.54
C ILE A 219 12.60 -8.00 4.96
N MET A 220 12.90 -8.18 6.26
CA MET A 220 13.42 -9.45 6.76
C MET A 220 12.40 -10.59 6.64
N ILE A 221 11.12 -10.32 6.90
CA ILE A 221 10.03 -11.28 6.69
C ILE A 221 9.97 -11.70 5.23
N ARG A 222 9.92 -10.73 4.31
CA ARG A 222 9.86 -10.98 2.87
C ARG A 222 11.05 -11.80 2.38
N LYS A 223 12.27 -11.50 2.85
CA LYS A 223 13.47 -12.25 2.47
C LYS A 223 13.44 -13.72 2.89
N GLY A 224 12.67 -14.05 3.94
CA GLY A 224 12.52 -15.41 4.45
C GLY A 224 11.23 -16.10 4.01
N GLN A 225 10.42 -15.47 3.13
CA GLN A 225 9.09 -15.97 2.80
C GLN A 225 8.85 -16.08 1.29
N ASP A 226 8.90 -17.31 0.78
CA ASP A 226 8.74 -17.61 -0.65
C ASP A 226 7.36 -17.19 -1.20
N MET A 227 6.33 -17.20 -0.35
CA MET A 227 4.98 -16.76 -0.72
C MET A 227 4.92 -15.29 -1.13
N MET A 228 5.90 -14.46 -0.80
CA MET A 228 5.94 -13.06 -1.23
C MET A 228 6.66 -12.85 -2.59
N GLY A 229 7.10 -13.93 -3.25
CA GLY A 229 7.78 -13.89 -4.54
C GLY A 229 6.85 -13.85 -5.77
N SER A 230 7.42 -13.57 -6.95
CA SER A 230 6.69 -13.50 -8.24
C SER A 230 6.12 -14.85 -8.72
N ALA A 231 6.59 -15.96 -8.15
CA ALA A 231 6.08 -17.31 -8.40
C ALA A 231 4.65 -17.53 -7.88
N ASN A 232 4.10 -16.56 -7.15
CA ASN A 232 2.77 -16.61 -6.57
C ASN A 232 1.82 -15.66 -7.31
N LYS A 233 0.53 -15.99 -7.25
CA LYS A 233 -0.58 -15.15 -7.67
C LYS A 233 -1.31 -14.60 -6.45
N LEU A 234 -2.09 -13.55 -6.69
CA LEU A 234 -2.87 -12.87 -5.68
C LEU A 234 -4.35 -13.14 -5.95
N ASN A 235 -5.12 -13.34 -4.89
CA ASN A 235 -6.57 -13.45 -4.93
C ASN A 235 -7.17 -12.72 -3.72
N ILE A 236 -8.49 -12.65 -3.63
CA ILE A 236 -9.20 -11.99 -2.53
C ILE A 236 -10.19 -12.96 -1.89
N ALA A 237 -10.25 -12.94 -0.56
CA ALA A 237 -11.41 -13.43 0.19
C ALA A 237 -12.26 -12.23 0.63
N GLY A 238 -13.58 -12.38 0.59
CA GLY A 238 -14.50 -11.34 1.04
C GLY A 238 -14.31 -11.01 2.52
N THR A 239 -14.56 -9.76 2.90
CA THR A 239 -14.72 -9.32 4.29
C THR A 239 -16.08 -8.64 4.44
N ASP A 240 -16.62 -8.63 5.66
CA ASP A 240 -17.89 -7.98 5.98
C ASP A 240 -17.79 -6.46 6.19
N ASP A 241 -16.58 -5.90 6.18
CA ASP A 241 -16.31 -4.47 6.34
C ASP A 241 -15.47 -3.92 5.18
N ALA A 242 -16.04 -2.94 4.45
CA ALA A 242 -15.40 -2.34 3.27
C ALA A 242 -14.08 -1.60 3.59
N GLY A 243 -13.82 -1.24 4.85
CA GLY A 243 -12.55 -0.66 5.28
C GLY A 243 -11.46 -1.68 5.52
N THR A 244 -11.69 -2.95 5.21
CA THR A 244 -10.76 -4.05 5.45
C THR A 244 -10.57 -4.88 4.19
N ILE A 245 -9.45 -5.59 4.08
CA ILE A 245 -9.15 -6.42 2.90
C ILE A 245 -8.45 -7.70 3.32
N CYS A 246 -8.83 -8.82 2.70
CA CYS A 246 -8.20 -10.12 2.87
C CYS A 246 -7.63 -10.57 1.52
N MET A 247 -6.32 -10.36 1.33
CA MET A 247 -5.59 -10.80 0.16
C MET A 247 -4.99 -12.19 0.41
N LEU A 248 -5.27 -13.11 -0.50
CA LEU A 248 -4.71 -14.45 -0.52
C LEU A 248 -3.51 -14.47 -1.45
N VAL A 249 -2.45 -15.14 -1.03
CA VAL A 249 -1.28 -15.38 -1.85
C VAL A 249 -1.10 -16.88 -2.00
N GLU A 250 -1.09 -17.34 -3.24
CA GLU A 250 -1.12 -18.76 -3.60
C GLU A 250 -0.05 -19.02 -4.68
N PRO A 251 0.61 -20.19 -4.69
CA PRO A 251 1.53 -20.52 -5.77
C PRO A 251 0.82 -20.55 -7.11
N ARG A 252 1.52 -20.14 -8.18
CA ARG A 252 1.02 -20.31 -9.55
C ARG A 252 1.04 -21.78 -9.99
N ASP A 253 1.92 -22.58 -9.40
CA ASP A 253 2.09 -24.00 -9.73
C ASP A 253 1.08 -24.89 -8.98
N VAL A 254 0.64 -25.95 -9.65
CA VAL A 254 -0.36 -26.94 -9.20
C VAL A 254 0.18 -27.79 -8.04
N TYR A 255 1.50 -27.97 -7.93
CA TYR A 255 2.11 -28.77 -6.85
C TYR A 255 2.13 -28.05 -5.49
N GLY A 256 1.87 -26.74 -5.45
CA GLY A 256 1.87 -25.92 -4.23
C GLY A 256 0.48 -25.62 -3.67
N GLN A 257 -0.58 -26.30 -4.10
CA GLN A 257 -1.97 -25.92 -3.77
C GLN A 257 -2.32 -25.92 -2.27
N ASP A 258 -1.55 -26.63 -1.44
CA ASP A 258 -1.73 -26.63 0.02
C ASP A 258 -0.98 -25.48 0.73
N MET A 259 -0.23 -24.65 -0.02
CA MET A 259 0.51 -23.50 0.49
C MET A 259 -0.30 -22.22 0.28
N MET A 260 -0.50 -21.46 1.34
CA MET A 260 -1.19 -20.18 1.30
C MET A 260 -0.61 -19.23 2.34
N MET A 261 -0.48 -17.96 1.96
CA MET A 261 -0.29 -16.85 2.89
C MET A 261 -1.53 -15.96 2.81
N VAL A 262 -1.98 -15.45 3.95
CA VAL A 262 -3.10 -14.51 4.04
C VAL A 262 -2.57 -13.17 4.51
N VAL A 263 -2.96 -12.10 3.81
CA VAL A 263 -2.69 -10.72 4.18
C VAL A 263 -4.01 -10.08 4.54
N LEU A 264 -4.24 -9.90 5.84
CA LEU A 264 -5.46 -9.28 6.37
C LEU A 264 -5.11 -7.89 6.90
N ALA A 265 -5.80 -6.86 6.42
CA ALA A 265 -5.48 -5.50 6.80
C ALA A 265 -6.70 -4.60 6.99
N ASN A 266 -6.54 -3.62 7.88
CA ASN A 266 -7.48 -2.55 8.15
C ASN A 266 -6.97 -1.25 7.50
N PHE A 267 -7.79 -0.58 6.70
CA PHE A 267 -7.48 0.72 6.06
C PHE A 267 -8.14 1.89 6.80
N THR A 268 -8.60 1.67 8.03
CA THR A 268 -9.28 2.67 8.85
C THR A 268 -8.51 3.00 10.13
N GLU A 269 -8.79 4.17 10.67
CA GLU A 269 -8.30 4.68 11.95
C GLU A 269 -9.00 4.07 13.17
N PHE A 270 -9.98 3.19 12.96
CA PHE A 270 -10.76 2.56 14.02
C PHE A 270 -10.41 1.09 14.13
N GLN A 271 -10.54 0.53 15.34
CA GLN A 271 -10.50 -0.92 15.50
C GLN A 271 -11.68 -1.55 14.76
N LYS A 272 -11.43 -2.68 14.10
CA LYS A 272 -12.44 -3.46 13.37
C LYS A 272 -12.50 -4.89 13.90
N ASN A 273 -13.70 -5.44 13.95
CA ASN A 273 -13.95 -6.86 14.16
C ASN A 273 -14.44 -7.40 12.82
N VAL A 274 -13.64 -8.25 12.17
CA VAL A 274 -13.85 -8.59 10.75
C VAL A 274 -14.17 -10.06 10.60
N MET A 275 -15.26 -10.36 9.90
CA MET A 275 -15.53 -11.71 9.42
C MET A 275 -14.90 -11.88 8.04
N VAL A 276 -14.12 -12.95 7.87
CA VAL A 276 -13.53 -13.34 6.58
C VAL A 276 -14.39 -14.42 5.94
N GLU A 277 -14.71 -14.26 4.67
CA GLU A 277 -15.38 -15.29 3.89
C GLU A 277 -14.41 -16.45 3.60
N THR A 278 -14.71 -17.63 4.14
CA THR A 278 -13.84 -18.82 4.03
C THR A 278 -14.39 -19.88 3.08
N THR A 279 -15.37 -19.54 2.25
CA THR A 279 -15.97 -20.45 1.25
C THR A 279 -15.07 -20.68 0.05
N SER A 280 -14.18 -19.73 -0.24
CA SER A 280 -13.26 -19.76 -1.38
C SER A 280 -12.17 -20.82 -1.27
N SER A 281 -11.76 -21.21 -0.05
CA SER A 281 -10.75 -22.25 0.17
C SER A 281 -10.93 -22.95 1.53
N PRO A 282 -10.82 -24.29 1.59
CA PRO A 282 -10.86 -25.02 2.86
C PRO A 282 -9.67 -24.67 3.78
N LEU A 283 -8.53 -24.23 3.24
CA LEU A 283 -7.35 -23.86 4.02
C LEU A 283 -7.65 -22.68 4.98
N LEU A 284 -8.58 -21.80 4.59
CA LEU A 284 -9.00 -20.66 5.41
C LEU A 284 -9.78 -21.08 6.67
N ARG A 285 -10.29 -22.32 6.71
CA ARG A 285 -11.02 -22.88 7.85
C ARG A 285 -10.14 -23.66 8.81
N GLU A 286 -8.87 -23.83 8.47
CA GLU A 286 -7.92 -24.48 9.38
C GLU A 286 -7.60 -23.55 10.56
N ASP A 287 -7.38 -24.17 11.70
CA ASP A 287 -6.86 -23.52 12.89
C ASP A 287 -5.34 -23.29 12.74
N ASP A 288 -4.79 -22.27 13.40
CA ASP A 288 -3.34 -21.98 13.51
C ASP A 288 -2.71 -21.04 12.45
N TRP A 289 -3.40 -19.96 12.06
CA TRP A 289 -2.75 -18.87 11.34
C TRP A 289 -1.91 -18.03 12.29
N THR A 290 -0.63 -17.80 11.96
CA THR A 290 0.29 -17.00 12.78
C THR A 290 0.80 -15.82 11.98
N ASP A 291 0.68 -14.62 12.54
CA ASP A 291 1.24 -13.40 11.95
C ASP A 291 2.77 -13.37 12.08
N LEU A 292 3.46 -13.28 10.96
CA LEU A 292 4.93 -13.18 10.90
C LEU A 292 5.46 -11.87 11.54
N ALA A 293 4.66 -10.81 11.54
CA ALA A 293 5.07 -9.49 12.01
C ALA A 293 4.88 -9.26 13.52
N GLN A 294 4.10 -10.08 14.23
CA GLN A 294 3.84 -9.90 15.66
C GLN A 294 3.86 -11.22 16.44
N GLY A 295 3.75 -12.37 15.75
CA GLY A 295 3.60 -13.69 16.38
C GLY A 295 2.18 -13.95 16.88
N LYS A 296 1.20 -13.12 16.50
CA LYS A 296 -0.21 -13.24 16.89
C LYS A 296 -0.85 -14.43 16.18
N THR A 297 -1.44 -15.35 16.93
CA THR A 297 -2.26 -16.43 16.37
C THR A 297 -3.68 -15.94 16.11
N VAL A 298 -4.24 -16.31 14.96
CA VAL A 298 -5.55 -15.88 14.48
C VAL A 298 -6.31 -17.11 13.95
N ARG A 299 -7.63 -17.11 14.15
CA ARG A 299 -8.55 -18.00 13.44
C ARG A 299 -9.33 -17.17 12.44
N LEU A 300 -9.36 -17.60 11.19
CA LEU A 300 -10.06 -16.88 10.13
C LEU A 300 -11.52 -17.33 9.99
N ALA A 301 -11.88 -18.50 10.53
CA ALA A 301 -13.24 -19.04 10.52
C ALA A 301 -13.86 -19.01 11.92
N GLY A 302 -15.19 -18.82 11.96
CA GLY A 302 -16.00 -18.89 13.18
C GLY A 302 -16.12 -17.55 13.90
N ASP A 303 -15.00 -17.01 14.39
CA ASP A 303 -14.97 -15.78 15.18
C ASP A 303 -14.41 -14.58 14.40
N PRO A 304 -14.86 -13.33 14.68
CA PRO A 304 -14.29 -12.14 14.07
C PRO A 304 -12.82 -11.94 14.44
N VAL A 305 -12.01 -11.55 13.45
CA VAL A 305 -10.62 -11.13 13.68
C VAL A 305 -10.59 -9.67 14.11
N VAL A 306 -9.99 -9.39 15.27
CA VAL A 306 -9.77 -8.02 15.75
C VAL A 306 -8.54 -7.43 15.07
N LEU A 307 -8.74 -6.33 14.35
CA LEU A 307 -7.70 -5.53 13.71
C LEU A 307 -7.66 -4.14 14.33
N GLY A 308 -6.49 -3.73 14.80
CA GLY A 308 -6.23 -2.35 15.24
C GLY A 308 -6.24 -1.36 14.07
N PRO A 309 -6.24 -0.05 14.35
CA PRO A 309 -6.15 0.99 13.32
C PRO A 309 -4.96 0.76 12.40
N TYR A 310 -5.19 0.75 11.08
CA TYR A 310 -4.16 0.54 10.05
C TYR A 310 -3.29 -0.72 10.23
N GLU A 311 -3.77 -1.72 10.98
CA GLU A 311 -3.04 -2.97 11.22
C GLU A 311 -3.00 -3.83 9.96
N ILE A 312 -1.86 -4.45 9.71
CA ILE A 312 -1.65 -5.47 8.67
C ILE A 312 -1.09 -6.73 9.33
N LEU A 313 -1.72 -7.87 9.06
CA LEU A 313 -1.30 -9.19 9.49
C LEU A 313 -0.80 -9.97 8.28
N LEU A 314 0.41 -10.54 8.39
CA LEU A 314 1.02 -11.42 7.41
C LEU A 314 0.94 -12.85 7.92
N LEU A 315 -0.18 -13.50 7.65
CA LEU A 315 -0.56 -14.77 8.24
C LEU A 315 -0.02 -15.94 7.43
N THR A 316 0.68 -16.84 8.10
CA THR A 316 1.11 -18.13 7.57
C THR A 316 0.62 -19.24 8.46
N ARG A 317 0.41 -20.42 7.88
CA ARG A 317 0.18 -21.62 8.68
C ARG A 317 1.51 -22.13 9.23
N ASN A 318 1.51 -22.59 10.46
CA ASN A 318 2.61 -23.42 10.93
C ASN A 318 2.56 -24.73 10.14
N SER A 319 3.59 -25.02 9.34
CA SER A 319 3.78 -26.36 8.81
C SER A 319 3.72 -27.31 10.00
N ARG A 320 2.70 -28.18 10.06
CA ARG A 320 2.80 -29.38 10.89
C ARG A 320 3.97 -30.15 10.29
N ASN A 321 5.16 -29.98 10.86
CA ASN A 321 6.27 -30.89 10.62
C ASN A 321 5.70 -32.29 10.89
N GLY A 322 5.65 -33.10 9.84
CA GLY A 322 5.41 -34.53 9.95
C GLY A 322 6.49 -35.19 10.79
#